data_AF-A0A117KXG1-F1
#
_entry.id   AF-A0A117KXG1-F1
#
_cell.length_a   1.000
_cell.length_b   1.000
_cell.length_c   1.000
_cell.angle_alpha   90.00
_cell.angle_beta   90.00
_cell.angle_gamma   90.00
#
_symmetry.space_group_name_H-M   'P 1'
#
loop_
_entity.id
_entity.type
_entity.pdbx_description
1 polymer ?
#
loop_
_entity_poly.entity_id
_entity_poly.type
_entity_poly.pdbx_seq_one_letter_code
_entity_poly.pdbx_strand_id
1 'polypeptide(L)'
;MKKWGMKHLIVVSLAALILGYGLGKGAGAGSFVPGSSQDPLVSKSYVDNYINSRYSELKKQVEALSSQVEDLERLLEQIPHGSPKVIKLTIGSRTAYIDGEAAELEVSPMLKDGFTMLPLRFIGEALGASFDYDADTKTVTFTKGSRKVSLIIGSREAEINGKGVSLEVPAVSEGGRTLVPLRFVGEALGAKIDWDGSSKTVTITS
;
A
#
# COMPACT_ATOMS: atom_id res chain seq x y z
N MET A 1 25.67 13.84 -9.08
CA MET A 1 26.26 12.58 -8.58
C MET A 1 25.13 11.69 -8.06
N LYS A 2 24.84 10.59 -8.77
CA LYS A 2 23.64 9.76 -8.57
C LYS A 2 23.89 8.83 -7.38
N LYS A 3 23.24 9.10 -6.23
CA LYS A 3 23.31 8.24 -5.03
C LYS A 3 22.62 6.90 -5.33
N TRP A 4 23.41 5.86 -5.52
CA TRP A 4 22.92 4.48 -5.56
C TRP A 4 22.50 4.07 -4.16
N GLY A 5 21.21 3.80 -3.97
CA GLY A 5 20.65 3.35 -2.69
C GLY A 5 21.05 1.92 -2.35
N MET A 6 21.22 1.64 -1.06
CA MET A 6 21.68 0.39 -0.44
C MET A 6 21.05 -0.93 -0.94
N LYS A 7 19.98 -0.90 -1.74
CA LYS A 7 19.29 -2.08 -2.25
C LYS A 7 20.09 -2.85 -3.30
N HIS A 8 21.02 -2.21 -4.02
CA HIS A 8 21.87 -2.91 -5.01
C HIS A 8 23.14 -3.53 -4.40
N LEU A 9 23.56 -3.11 -3.20
CA LEU A 9 24.72 -3.69 -2.52
C LEU A 9 24.44 -5.08 -1.94
N ILE A 10 23.19 -5.33 -1.52
CA ILE A 10 22.79 -6.62 -0.92
C ILE A 10 22.78 -7.73 -1.99
N VAL A 11 22.27 -7.46 -3.19
CA VAL A 11 22.19 -8.44 -4.30
C VAL A 11 23.58 -8.84 -4.80
N VAL A 12 24.52 -7.90 -4.88
CA VAL A 12 25.90 -8.20 -5.29
C VAL A 12 26.65 -9.00 -4.21
N SER A 13 26.40 -8.72 -2.92
CA SER A 13 27.05 -9.46 -1.82
C SER A 13 26.58 -10.92 -1.70
N LEU A 14 25.30 -11.20 -2.00
CA LEU A 14 24.73 -12.54 -1.92
C LEU A 14 25.22 -13.44 -3.07
N ALA A 15 25.41 -12.87 -4.27
CA ALA A 15 25.96 -13.58 -5.42
C ALA A 15 27.43 -13.99 -5.22
N ALA A 16 28.23 -13.16 -4.54
CA ALA A 16 29.63 -13.46 -4.22
C ALA A 16 29.77 -14.57 -3.16
N LEU A 17 28.83 -14.65 -2.21
CA LEU A 17 28.86 -15.63 -1.12
C LEU A 17 28.45 -17.05 -1.59
N ILE A 18 27.52 -17.15 -2.54
CA ILE A 18 27.09 -18.43 -3.13
C ILE A 18 28.18 -19.00 -4.06
N LEU A 19 28.93 -18.16 -4.77
CA LEU A 19 30.08 -18.58 -5.58
C LEU A 19 31.28 -19.04 -4.72
N GLY A 20 31.48 -18.44 -3.54
CA GLY A 20 32.59 -18.78 -2.64
C GLY A 20 32.41 -20.09 -1.86
N TYR A 21 31.19 -20.44 -1.46
CA TYR A 21 30.95 -21.60 -0.58
C TYR A 21 30.88 -22.95 -1.32
N GLY A 22 30.73 -22.96 -2.64
CA GLY A 22 30.63 -24.17 -3.46
C GLY A 22 31.95 -24.89 -3.75
N LEU A 23 33.11 -24.31 -3.40
CA LEU A 23 34.44 -24.78 -3.87
C LEU A 23 35.43 -25.10 -2.72
N GLY A 24 34.94 -25.40 -1.52
CA GLY A 24 35.79 -25.70 -0.37
C GLY A 24 35.84 -27.18 0.02
N LYS A 25 36.51 -28.04 -0.77
CA LYS A 25 37.15 -29.24 -0.21
C LYS A 25 38.64 -29.18 -0.50
N GLY A 26 39.43 -29.14 0.58
CA GLY A 26 40.88 -29.10 0.51
C GLY A 26 41.42 -30.31 -0.23
N ALA A 27 42.15 -30.03 -1.30
CA ALA A 27 43.08 -30.95 -1.91
C ALA A 27 44.45 -30.27 -1.84
N GLY A 28 45.41 -30.90 -1.16
CA GLY A 28 46.79 -30.47 -1.22
C GLY A 28 47.28 -30.59 -2.66
N ALA A 29 47.73 -29.48 -3.24
CA ALA A 29 48.34 -29.47 -4.57
C ALA A 29 49.78 -29.00 -4.43
N GLY A 30 50.72 -29.81 -4.90
CA GLY A 30 52.02 -29.28 -5.31
C GLY A 30 51.78 -28.19 -6.34
N SER A 31 52.48 -27.07 -6.22
CA SER A 31 52.32 -25.93 -7.11
C SER A 31 52.84 -26.28 -8.51
N PHE A 32 51.93 -26.40 -9.49
CA PHE A 32 52.27 -26.49 -10.91
C PHE A 32 52.29 -25.08 -11.52
N VAL A 33 53.30 -24.80 -12.35
CA VAL A 33 53.39 -23.54 -13.12
C VAL A 33 52.54 -23.69 -14.38
N PRO A 34 51.62 -22.74 -14.70
CA PRO A 34 50.83 -22.78 -15.92
C PRO A 34 51.74 -22.92 -17.16
N GLY A 35 51.54 -24.00 -17.94
CA GLY A 35 52.37 -24.30 -19.12
C GLY A 35 53.62 -25.17 -18.87
N SER A 36 53.78 -25.74 -17.66
CA SER A 36 54.84 -26.71 -17.36
C SER A 36 54.52 -28.11 -17.91
N SER A 37 55.54 -28.96 -18.10
CA SER A 37 55.37 -30.34 -18.60
C SER A 37 54.64 -31.29 -17.65
N GLN A 38 54.43 -30.87 -16.39
CA GLN A 38 53.65 -31.59 -15.38
C GLN A 38 52.21 -31.08 -15.25
N ASP A 39 51.84 -30.05 -16.01
CA ASP A 39 50.46 -29.58 -16.13
C ASP A 39 49.68 -30.67 -16.91
N PRO A 40 48.69 -31.36 -16.32
CA PRO A 40 47.86 -32.28 -17.07
C PRO A 40 47.10 -31.44 -18.08
N LEU A 41 47.63 -31.40 -19.32
CA LEU A 41 47.12 -30.61 -20.44
C LEU A 41 45.59 -30.65 -20.42
N VAL A 42 44.98 -29.60 -19.89
CA VAL A 42 43.53 -29.50 -19.91
C VAL A 42 43.19 -29.33 -21.37
N SER A 43 42.73 -30.41 -22.00
CA SER A 43 42.42 -30.38 -23.42
C SER A 43 41.47 -29.22 -23.69
N LYS A 44 41.68 -28.52 -24.81
CA LYS A 44 40.78 -27.44 -25.23
C LYS A 44 39.32 -27.89 -25.19
N SER A 45 39.04 -29.15 -25.57
CA SER A 45 37.71 -29.75 -25.50
C SER A 45 37.17 -29.89 -24.07
N TYR A 46 38.00 -30.21 -23.07
CA TYR A 46 37.56 -30.25 -21.67
C TYR A 46 37.16 -28.85 -21.16
N VAL A 47 37.99 -27.83 -21.44
CA VAL A 47 37.69 -26.44 -21.06
C VAL A 47 36.42 -25.95 -21.77
N ASP A 48 36.34 -26.17 -23.09
CA ASP A 48 35.19 -25.78 -23.91
C ASP A 48 33.91 -26.47 -23.40
N ASN A 49 33.95 -27.78 -23.12
CA ASN A 49 32.80 -28.52 -22.60
C ASN A 49 32.37 -28.04 -21.21
N TYR A 50 33.32 -27.78 -20.32
CA TYR A 50 33.05 -27.29 -18.97
C TYR A 50 32.42 -25.88 -19.00
N ILE A 51 32.99 -24.95 -19.78
CA ILE A 51 32.47 -23.60 -19.95
C ILE A 51 31.08 -23.64 -20.60
N ASN A 52 30.91 -24.42 -21.67
CA ASN A 52 29.63 -24.50 -22.38
C ASN A 52 28.52 -25.08 -21.50
N SER A 53 28.82 -26.13 -20.72
CA SER A 53 27.86 -26.70 -19.77
C SER A 53 27.41 -25.66 -18.74
N ARG A 54 28.37 -24.99 -18.09
CA ARG A 54 28.08 -23.98 -17.05
C ARG A 54 27.39 -22.74 -17.63
N TYR A 55 27.79 -22.30 -18.82
CA TYR A 55 27.15 -21.19 -19.52
C TYR A 55 25.71 -21.54 -19.89
N SER A 56 25.45 -22.75 -20.37
CA SER A 56 24.10 -23.20 -20.72
C SER A 56 23.16 -23.25 -19.51
N GLU A 57 23.67 -23.72 -18.37
CA GLU A 57 22.92 -23.80 -17.13
C GLU A 57 22.64 -22.43 -16.53
N LEU A 58 23.66 -21.56 -16.52
CA LEU A 58 23.50 -20.18 -16.08
C LEU A 58 22.52 -19.42 -16.98
N LYS A 59 22.56 -19.62 -18.30
CA LYS A 59 21.62 -19.01 -19.24
C LYS A 59 20.18 -19.42 -18.93
N LYS A 60 19.93 -20.71 -18.70
CA LYS A 60 18.61 -21.22 -18.30
C LYS A 60 18.12 -20.60 -16.99
N GLN A 61 19.02 -20.43 -16.01
CA GLN A 61 18.68 -19.79 -14.74
C GLN A 61 18.33 -18.31 -14.92
N VAL A 62 19.06 -17.58 -15.76
CA VAL A 62 18.76 -16.18 -16.08
C VAL A 62 17.43 -16.04 -16.81
N GLU A 63 17.16 -16.93 -17.78
CA GLU A 63 15.86 -16.97 -18.49
C GLU A 63 14.70 -17.26 -17.53
N ALA A 64 14.86 -18.24 -16.63
CA ALA A 64 13.86 -18.56 -15.62
C ALA A 64 13.62 -17.41 -14.64
N LEU A 65 14.70 -16.77 -14.16
CA LEU A 65 14.60 -15.62 -13.27
C LEU A 65 13.94 -14.42 -13.97
N SER A 66 14.26 -14.19 -15.25
CA SER A 66 13.62 -13.13 -16.04
C SER A 66 12.11 -13.36 -16.16
N SER A 67 11.68 -14.60 -16.41
CA SER A 67 10.25 -14.95 -16.43
C SER A 67 9.60 -14.72 -15.06
N GLN A 68 10.26 -15.10 -13.97
CA GLN A 68 9.74 -14.87 -12.62
C GLN A 68 9.58 -13.38 -12.29
N VAL A 69 10.51 -12.54 -12.75
CA VAL A 69 10.40 -11.08 -12.58
C VAL A 69 9.22 -10.54 -13.39
N GLU A 70 9.03 -10.98 -14.63
CA GLU A 70 7.90 -10.55 -15.46
C GLU A 70 6.55 -10.97 -14.84
N ASP A 71 6.46 -12.19 -14.31
CA ASP A 71 5.26 -12.66 -13.63
C ASP A 71 4.99 -11.86 -12.33
N LEU A 72 6.04 -11.54 -11.57
CA LEU A 72 5.92 -10.68 -10.38
C LEU A 72 5.47 -9.26 -10.74
N GLU A 73 5.99 -8.69 -11.83
CA GLU A 73 5.58 -7.37 -12.32
C GLU A 73 4.10 -7.37 -12.72
N ARG A 74 3.65 -8.41 -13.42
CA ARG A 74 2.22 -8.60 -13.76
C ARG A 74 1.33 -8.76 -12.53
N LEU A 75 1.81 -9.48 -11.50
CA LEU A 75 1.08 -9.64 -10.24
C LEU A 75 0.97 -8.32 -9.48
N LEU A 76 2.05 -7.53 -9.44
CA LEU A 76 2.05 -6.21 -8.82
C LEU A 76 1.08 -5.25 -9.51
N GLU A 77 0.93 -5.35 -10.83
CA GLU A 77 0.01 -4.54 -11.61
C GLU A 77 -1.47 -4.90 -11.40
N GLN A 78 -1.75 -6.11 -10.89
CA GLN A 78 -3.11 -6.56 -10.54
C GLN A 78 -3.50 -6.23 -9.10
N ILE A 79 -2.56 -5.82 -8.24
CA ILE A 79 -2.89 -5.38 -6.88
C ILE A 79 -3.47 -3.96 -6.97
N PRO A 80 -4.70 -3.70 -6.49
CA PRO A 80 -5.24 -2.35 -6.42
C PRO A 80 -4.28 -1.44 -5.65
N HIS A 81 -3.85 -0.36 -6.29
CA HIS A 81 -2.76 0.48 -5.80
C HIS A 81 -3.10 1.17 -4.47
N GLY A 82 -2.55 0.64 -3.38
CA GLY A 82 -2.52 1.26 -2.06
C GLY A 82 -2.65 0.24 -0.94
N SER A 83 -1.73 0.25 0.02
CA SER A 83 -2.01 -0.36 1.32
C SER A 83 -3.31 0.23 1.87
N PRO A 84 -4.21 -0.58 2.46
CA PRO A 84 -5.49 -0.09 2.96
C PRO A 84 -5.22 1.01 4.00
N LYS A 85 -5.75 2.21 3.77
CA LYS A 85 -5.61 3.30 4.75
C LYS A 85 -6.45 2.99 5.96
N VAL A 86 -5.89 3.19 7.15
CA VAL A 86 -6.57 2.98 8.43
C VAL A 86 -6.72 4.31 9.14
N ILE A 87 -7.95 4.73 9.37
CA ILE A 87 -8.27 5.95 10.12
C ILE A 87 -8.94 5.56 11.43
N LYS A 88 -8.43 6.07 12.55
CA LYS A 88 -9.03 5.88 13.88
C LYS A 88 -9.49 7.20 14.44
N LEU A 89 -10.75 7.27 14.86
CA LEU A 89 -11.34 8.42 15.52
C LEU A 89 -11.96 8.00 16.84
N THR A 90 -11.84 8.85 17.87
CA THR A 90 -12.43 8.58 19.19
C THR A 90 -13.47 9.64 19.51
N ILE A 91 -14.66 9.22 19.97
CA ILE A 91 -15.74 10.16 20.32
C ILE A 91 -15.27 11.12 21.40
N GLY A 92 -15.48 12.43 21.17
CA GLY A 92 -15.10 13.51 22.06
C GLY A 92 -13.63 13.96 21.93
N SER A 93 -12.80 13.24 21.17
CA SER A 93 -11.39 13.60 20.95
C SER A 93 -11.20 14.38 19.66
N ARG A 94 -10.34 15.40 19.71
CA ARG A 94 -9.83 16.10 18.51
C ARG A 94 -8.58 15.42 17.93
N THR A 95 -8.06 14.39 18.57
CA THR A 95 -6.93 13.61 18.05
C THR A 95 -7.46 12.38 17.34
N ALA A 96 -7.17 12.28 16.06
CA ALA A 96 -7.37 11.11 15.22
C ALA A 96 -6.01 10.49 14.87
N TYR A 97 -6.04 9.31 14.25
CA TYR A 97 -4.86 8.67 13.71
C TYR A 97 -5.10 8.24 12.27
N ILE A 98 -4.15 8.53 11.38
CA ILE A 98 -4.11 8.05 10.00
C ILE A 98 -2.88 7.17 9.88
N ASP A 99 -3.06 5.88 9.59
CA ASP A 99 -1.99 4.89 9.49
C ASP A 99 -1.05 4.86 10.72
N GLY A 100 -1.61 5.19 11.90
CA GLY A 100 -0.90 5.25 13.18
C GLY A 100 -0.27 6.60 13.51
N GLU A 101 -0.20 7.53 12.57
CA GLU A 101 0.27 8.89 12.80
C GLU A 101 -0.85 9.79 13.34
N ALA A 102 -0.55 10.59 14.37
CA ALA A 102 -1.54 11.47 14.97
C ALA A 102 -1.89 12.64 14.04
N ALA A 103 -3.19 12.95 13.95
CA ALA A 103 -3.72 14.07 13.19
C ALA A 103 -4.75 14.84 14.03
N GLU A 104 -4.75 16.16 13.91
CA GLU A 104 -5.71 17.01 14.61
C GLU A 104 -6.99 17.20 13.78
N LEU A 105 -8.13 17.03 14.44
CA LEU A 105 -9.45 17.28 13.91
C LEU A 105 -9.91 18.68 14.27
N GLU A 106 -10.54 19.34 13.31
CA GLU A 106 -11.18 20.64 13.54
C GLU A 106 -12.45 20.55 14.38
N VAL A 107 -13.10 19.39 14.38
CA VAL A 107 -14.26 19.04 15.21
C VAL A 107 -14.14 17.60 15.64
N SER A 108 -14.42 17.30 16.91
CA SER A 108 -14.37 15.93 17.42
C SER A 108 -15.59 15.13 16.93
N PRO A 109 -15.45 13.81 16.74
CA PRO A 109 -16.60 12.93 16.57
C PRO A 109 -17.50 13.02 17.81
N MET A 110 -18.81 12.93 17.63
CA MET A 110 -19.75 13.11 18.73
C MET A 110 -20.93 12.14 18.67
N LEU A 111 -21.60 11.95 19.79
CA LEU A 111 -22.92 11.34 19.83
C LEU A 111 -23.99 12.41 19.65
N LYS A 112 -24.91 12.20 18.72
CA LYS A 112 -26.09 13.05 18.51
C LYS A 112 -27.30 12.15 18.31
N ASP A 113 -28.32 12.32 19.15
CA ASP A 113 -29.56 11.54 19.12
C ASP A 113 -29.36 10.01 19.13
N GLY A 114 -28.29 9.55 19.81
CA GLY A 114 -27.92 8.13 19.88
C GLY A 114 -27.09 7.61 18.70
N PHE A 115 -26.73 8.47 17.75
CA PHE A 115 -25.90 8.13 16.59
C PHE A 115 -24.50 8.73 16.69
N THR A 116 -23.50 7.96 16.27
CA THR A 116 -22.13 8.43 16.12
C THR A 116 -22.00 9.30 14.87
N MET A 117 -21.64 10.56 15.06
CA MET A 117 -21.47 11.58 14.04
C MET A 117 -19.98 11.83 13.79
N LEU A 118 -19.57 11.80 12.53
CA LEU A 118 -18.17 11.85 12.12
C LEU A 118 -17.86 13.01 11.16
N PRO A 119 -16.67 13.63 11.26
CA PRO A 119 -16.24 14.69 10.35
C PRO A 119 -16.01 14.16 8.94
N LEU A 120 -16.97 14.43 8.04
CA LEU A 120 -16.99 13.86 6.70
C LEU A 120 -15.75 14.25 5.88
N ARG A 121 -15.39 15.53 5.90
CA ARG A 121 -14.27 16.05 5.09
C ARG A 121 -12.94 15.43 5.47
N PHE A 122 -12.62 15.38 6.77
CA PHE A 122 -11.38 14.79 7.27
C PHE A 122 -11.22 13.34 6.78
N ILE A 123 -12.27 12.53 6.95
CA ILE A 123 -12.25 11.13 6.55
C ILE A 123 -12.17 11.01 5.03
N GLY A 124 -12.97 11.79 4.31
CA GLY A 124 -12.98 11.76 2.85
C GLY A 124 -11.62 12.13 2.25
N GLU A 125 -11.03 13.24 2.67
CA GLU A 125 -9.72 13.71 2.18
C GLU A 125 -8.61 12.70 2.50
N ALA A 126 -8.60 12.14 3.72
CA ALA A 126 -7.66 11.08 4.09
C ALA A 126 -7.81 9.85 3.16
N LEU A 127 -9.02 9.55 2.69
CA LEU A 127 -9.31 8.49 1.73
C LEU A 127 -9.25 8.93 0.25
N GLY A 128 -8.73 10.13 -0.04
CA GLY A 128 -8.52 10.65 -1.40
C GLY A 128 -9.76 11.22 -2.08
N ALA A 129 -10.79 11.60 -1.33
CA ALA A 129 -11.95 12.29 -1.86
C ALA A 129 -11.70 13.80 -2.03
N SER A 130 -12.26 14.40 -3.07
CA SER A 130 -12.30 15.85 -3.27
C SER A 130 -13.69 16.40 -2.91
N PHE A 131 -13.74 17.58 -2.31
CA PHE A 131 -14.96 18.20 -1.82
C PHE A 131 -15.27 19.52 -2.53
N ASP A 132 -16.56 19.77 -2.71
CA ASP A 132 -17.15 21.03 -3.13
C ASP A 132 -18.32 21.38 -2.19
N TYR A 133 -18.55 22.68 -2.00
CA TYR A 133 -19.61 23.16 -1.11
C TYR A 133 -20.35 24.33 -1.76
N ASP A 134 -21.65 24.16 -1.92
CA ASP A 134 -22.57 25.20 -2.33
C ASP A 134 -23.21 25.82 -1.07
N ALA A 135 -22.92 27.10 -0.84
CA ALA A 135 -23.39 27.83 0.32
C ALA A 135 -24.88 28.21 0.24
N ASP A 136 -25.43 28.42 -0.96
CA ASP A 136 -26.81 28.86 -1.17
C ASP A 136 -27.77 27.71 -0.85
N THR A 137 -27.40 26.51 -1.29
CA THR A 137 -28.19 25.28 -1.06
C THR A 137 -27.74 24.50 0.17
N LYS A 138 -26.61 24.88 0.79
CA LYS A 138 -25.94 24.13 1.88
C LYS A 138 -25.63 22.69 1.48
N THR A 139 -25.27 22.49 0.22
CA THR A 139 -24.98 21.18 -0.36
C THR A 139 -23.49 20.89 -0.29
N VAL A 140 -23.13 19.76 0.31
CA VAL A 140 -21.78 19.20 0.24
C VAL A 140 -21.77 18.17 -0.87
N THR A 141 -20.90 18.35 -1.87
CA THR A 141 -20.64 17.36 -2.91
C THR A 141 -19.22 16.84 -2.76
N PHE A 142 -19.00 15.53 -2.90
CA PHE A 142 -17.65 14.98 -2.95
C PHE A 142 -17.52 13.86 -3.96
N THR A 143 -16.29 13.66 -4.45
CA THR A 143 -15.95 12.61 -5.42
C THR A 143 -14.78 11.79 -4.92
N LYS A 144 -14.89 10.46 -4.97
CA LYS A 144 -13.81 9.50 -4.68
C LYS A 144 -13.78 8.44 -5.78
N GLY A 145 -12.76 8.47 -6.64
CA GLY A 145 -12.73 7.62 -7.82
C GLY A 145 -13.95 7.88 -8.72
N SER A 146 -14.74 6.84 -8.99
CA SER A 146 -15.98 6.94 -9.77
C SER A 146 -17.23 7.27 -8.93
N ARG A 147 -17.10 7.38 -7.61
CA ARG A 147 -18.22 7.65 -6.70
C ARG A 147 -18.41 9.15 -6.53
N LYS A 148 -19.60 9.64 -6.85
CA LYS A 148 -20.05 11.01 -6.58
C LYS A 148 -21.14 10.98 -5.52
N VAL A 149 -21.00 11.80 -4.48
CA VAL A 149 -21.97 11.89 -3.39
C VAL A 149 -22.36 13.35 -3.20
N SER A 150 -23.65 13.59 -2.98
CA SER A 150 -24.18 14.91 -2.59
C SER A 150 -25.05 14.74 -1.36
N LEU A 151 -25.04 15.73 -0.46
CA LEU A 151 -25.92 15.77 0.70
C LEU A 151 -26.22 17.21 1.08
N ILE A 152 -27.41 17.44 1.64
CA ILE A 152 -27.84 18.76 2.10
C ILE A 152 -27.72 18.82 3.62
N ILE A 153 -26.99 19.80 4.15
CA ILE A 153 -26.85 19.99 5.59
C ILE A 153 -28.21 20.33 6.21
N GLY A 154 -28.58 19.62 7.27
CA GLY A 154 -29.88 19.72 7.93
C GLY A 154 -30.97 18.83 7.33
N SER A 155 -30.70 18.16 6.19
CA SER A 155 -31.58 17.17 5.60
C SER A 155 -31.16 15.74 5.97
N ARG A 156 -32.13 14.82 5.92
CA ARG A 156 -31.89 13.37 5.96
C ARG A 156 -31.64 12.79 4.57
N GLU A 157 -31.63 13.63 3.54
CA GLU A 157 -31.49 13.18 2.15
C GLU A 157 -30.06 13.38 1.68
N ALA A 158 -29.54 12.34 1.03
CA ALA A 158 -28.28 12.34 0.31
C ALA A 158 -28.45 11.57 -0.99
N GLU A 159 -27.52 11.72 -1.92
CA GLU A 159 -27.45 10.92 -3.13
C GLU A 159 -26.07 10.28 -3.27
N ILE A 160 -26.04 9.02 -3.67
CA ILE A 160 -24.82 8.30 -4.05
C ILE A 160 -24.98 7.90 -5.52
N ASN A 161 -24.14 8.46 -6.38
CA ASN A 161 -24.20 8.28 -7.84
C ASN A 161 -25.59 8.58 -8.43
N GLY A 162 -26.23 9.65 -7.94
CA GLY A 162 -27.58 10.06 -8.36
C GLY A 162 -28.73 9.20 -7.83
N LYS A 163 -28.45 8.22 -6.95
CA LYS A 163 -29.49 7.46 -6.26
C LYS A 163 -29.70 8.02 -4.87
N GLY A 164 -30.94 8.38 -4.54
CA GLY A 164 -31.32 8.87 -3.21
C GLY A 164 -31.08 7.83 -2.11
N VAL A 165 -30.52 8.29 -1.00
CA VAL A 165 -30.25 7.54 0.23
C VAL A 165 -30.73 8.38 1.42
N SER A 166 -31.36 7.72 2.40
CA SER A 166 -31.82 8.40 3.61
C SER A 166 -30.86 8.17 4.77
N LEU A 167 -30.53 9.24 5.48
CA LEU A 167 -29.73 9.26 6.70
C LEU A 167 -30.60 8.99 7.92
N GLU A 168 -30.06 8.28 8.91
CA GLU A 168 -30.77 7.97 10.16
C GLU A 168 -30.99 9.22 11.01
N VAL A 169 -30.02 10.14 10.97
CA VAL A 169 -30.10 11.49 11.48
C VAL A 169 -29.55 12.47 10.46
N PRO A 170 -30.06 13.71 10.40
CA PRO A 170 -29.60 14.70 9.45
C PRO A 170 -28.09 14.93 9.54
N ALA A 171 -27.46 15.28 8.41
CA ALA A 171 -26.13 15.85 8.44
C ALA A 171 -26.17 17.19 9.18
N VAL A 172 -25.18 17.46 10.03
CA VAL A 172 -25.14 18.68 10.86
C VAL A 172 -23.86 19.46 10.61
N SER A 173 -23.92 20.78 10.77
CA SER A 173 -22.74 21.63 10.79
C SER A 173 -22.40 21.96 12.24
N GLU A 174 -21.25 21.50 12.71
CA GLU A 174 -20.74 21.75 14.06
C GLU A 174 -19.30 22.26 13.94
N GLY A 175 -18.96 23.38 14.58
CA GLY A 175 -17.64 23.99 14.45
C GLY A 175 -17.25 24.35 13.01
N GLY A 176 -18.23 24.65 12.15
CA GLY A 176 -18.01 24.93 10.72
C GLY A 176 -17.62 23.69 9.90
N ARG A 177 -17.84 22.48 10.41
CA ARG A 177 -17.53 21.22 9.74
C ARG A 177 -18.78 20.34 9.68
N THR A 178 -18.94 19.66 8.55
CA THR A 178 -20.07 18.76 8.33
C THR A 178 -19.82 17.43 9.02
N LEU A 179 -20.70 17.09 9.96
CA LEU A 179 -20.75 15.79 10.59
C LEU A 179 -21.90 14.96 9.99
N VAL A 180 -21.64 13.68 9.73
CA VAL A 180 -22.61 12.73 9.17
C VAL A 180 -22.64 11.43 9.98
N PRO A 181 -23.73 10.65 9.89
CA PRO A 181 -23.82 9.36 10.59
C PRO A 181 -22.71 8.39 10.15
N LEU A 182 -22.19 7.64 11.12
CA LEU A 182 -21.17 6.61 10.92
C LEU A 182 -21.47 5.66 9.74
N ARG A 183 -22.71 5.19 9.64
CA ARG A 183 -23.14 4.24 8.60
C ARG A 183 -23.02 4.85 7.20
N PHE A 184 -23.48 6.09 7.06
CA PHE A 184 -23.38 6.83 5.81
C PHE A 184 -21.92 7.03 5.36
N VAL A 185 -20.97 7.25 6.28
CA VAL A 185 -19.55 7.37 5.92
C VAL A 185 -19.05 6.12 5.18
N GLY A 186 -19.35 4.93 5.71
CA GLY A 186 -18.95 3.67 5.10
C GLY A 186 -19.58 3.47 3.71
N GLU A 187 -20.88 3.71 3.60
CA GLU A 187 -21.61 3.60 2.34
C GLU A 187 -21.15 4.60 1.28
N ALA A 188 -20.96 5.87 1.67
CA ALA A 188 -20.64 6.96 0.77
C ALA A 188 -19.19 6.89 0.27
N LEU A 189 -18.24 6.55 1.16
CA LEU A 189 -16.81 6.44 0.81
C LEU A 189 -16.40 5.05 0.33
N GLY A 190 -17.29 4.05 0.44
CA GLY A 190 -16.97 2.65 0.10
C GLY A 190 -15.90 2.09 1.02
N ALA A 191 -15.95 2.44 2.30
CA ALA A 191 -14.98 2.06 3.31
C ALA A 191 -15.60 1.07 4.30
N LYS A 192 -14.80 0.16 4.82
CA LYS A 192 -15.17 -0.70 5.94
C LYS A 192 -15.13 0.12 7.23
N ILE A 193 -16.13 -0.08 8.08
CA ILE A 193 -16.28 0.59 9.36
C ILE A 193 -16.32 -0.46 10.46
N ASP A 194 -15.57 -0.22 11.52
CA ASP A 194 -15.59 -0.99 12.76
C ASP A 194 -15.79 -0.03 13.94
N TRP A 195 -16.63 -0.44 14.90
CA TRP A 195 -16.99 0.36 16.06
C TRP A 195 -16.70 -0.40 17.34
N ASP A 196 -15.81 0.15 18.16
CA ASP A 196 -15.54 -0.31 19.51
C ASP A 196 -16.30 0.56 20.51
N GLY A 197 -17.36 -0.01 21.11
CA GLY A 197 -18.17 0.68 22.11
C GLY A 197 -17.48 0.87 23.45
N SER A 198 -16.44 0.07 23.77
CA SER A 198 -15.72 0.14 25.04
C SER A 198 -14.74 1.32 25.06
N SER A 199 -14.00 1.50 23.97
CA SER A 199 -13.06 2.61 23.79
C SER A 199 -13.70 3.83 23.13
N LYS A 200 -14.95 3.70 22.67
CA LYS A 200 -15.66 4.70 21.85
C LYS A 200 -14.88 5.08 20.59
N THR A 201 -14.27 4.08 19.95
CA THR A 201 -13.39 4.27 18.79
C THR A 201 -14.08 3.77 17.52
N VAL A 202 -14.05 4.59 16.47
CA VAL A 202 -14.34 4.18 15.11
C VAL A 202 -13.03 3.89 14.39
N THR A 203 -12.94 2.72 13.75
CA THR A 203 -11.89 2.39 12.79
C THR A 203 -12.48 2.33 11.38
N ILE A 204 -11.85 3.04 10.45
CA ILE A 204 -12.25 3.13 9.04
C ILE A 204 -11.13 2.55 8.19
N THR A 205 -11.46 1.67 7.25
CA THR A 205 -10.47 1.00 6.37
C THR A 205 -10.94 1.08 4.92
N SER A 206 -10.08 1.56 4.02
CA SER A 206 -10.36 1.63 2.57
C SER A 206 -9.94 0.38 1.82
#